data_AF-A0ABD1UG07-F1
#
_entry.id   AF-A0ABD1UG07-F1
#
_cell.length_a   1.000
_cell.length_b   1.000
_cell.length_c   1.000
_cell.angle_alpha   90.00
_cell.angle_beta   90.00
_cell.angle_gamma   90.00
#
_symmetry.space_group_name_H-M   'P 1'
#
loop_
_entity.id
_entity.type
_entity.pdbx_description
1 polymer ?
#
loop_
_entity_poly.entity_id
_entity_poly.type
_entity_poly.pdbx_seq_one_letter_code
_entity_poly.pdbx_strand_id
1 'polypeptide(L)'
;MVDENSEEAGIGKRALFGRHPHFAESVNGRQLLHSISRPCPDDAPNFARWLVSQSSWGVLNTISSDWGGAPFGNVVSFSDGLPDKGKGIPYFYLTGLDPTASNALKDQRSSLTLSEYSLGTCGNTDPENPICAKITLTGKLKLVDGNSKEAEFGRTVLFVKHLEMKGWPKSHNFQVFKLEIENIFMINWFGGPKPLTVDQYLHPKM
;
A
#
# COMPACT_ATOMS: atom_id res chain seq x y z
N MET A 1 -11.65 -64.31 -34.18
CA MET A 1 -11.96 -64.57 -35.61
C MET A 1 -12.11 -63.20 -36.24
N VAL A 2 -11.29 -62.96 -37.25
CA VAL A 2 -11.12 -61.70 -37.97
C VAL A 2 -12.33 -61.47 -38.88
N ASP A 3 -12.63 -60.21 -39.22
CA ASP A 3 -12.93 -59.69 -40.58
C ASP A 3 -13.60 -58.30 -40.43
N GLU A 4 -12.87 -57.21 -40.70
CA GLU A 4 -12.74 -56.48 -41.99
C GLU A 4 -13.90 -55.45 -42.19
N ASN A 5 -13.68 -54.16 -41.95
CA ASN A 5 -13.14 -53.10 -42.84
C ASN A 5 -14.04 -52.69 -44.03
N SER A 6 -14.54 -51.44 -44.00
CA SER A 6 -14.59 -50.41 -45.07
C SER A 6 -15.71 -49.39 -44.72
N GLU A 7 -15.38 -48.16 -44.31
CA GLU A 7 -15.40 -46.92 -45.13
C GLU A 7 -16.82 -46.58 -45.68
N GLU A 8 -17.42 -45.40 -45.50
CA GLU A 8 -16.86 -44.05 -45.63
C GLU A 8 -17.76 -42.96 -44.99
N ALA A 9 -17.10 -41.88 -44.54
CA ALA A 9 -17.45 -40.44 -44.56
C ALA A 9 -18.73 -39.87 -43.92
N GLY A 10 -18.55 -38.84 -43.05
CA GLY A 10 -19.55 -37.76 -42.93
C GLY A 10 -19.64 -36.93 -41.62
N ILE A 11 -18.57 -36.24 -41.21
CA ILE A 11 -18.58 -34.96 -40.46
C ILE A 11 -19.42 -34.92 -39.14
N GLY A 12 -18.79 -35.31 -38.03
CA GLY A 12 -19.25 -34.99 -36.68
C GLY A 12 -18.73 -33.63 -36.21
N LYS A 13 -19.62 -32.66 -35.99
CA LYS A 13 -19.30 -31.43 -35.23
C LYS A 13 -19.03 -31.81 -33.77
N ARG A 14 -17.75 -31.91 -33.39
CA ARG A 14 -17.34 -31.93 -31.98
C ARG A 14 -17.49 -30.53 -31.39
N ALA A 15 -18.39 -30.41 -30.41
CA ALA A 15 -18.39 -29.28 -29.49
C ALA A 15 -17.09 -29.32 -28.66
N LEU A 16 -16.19 -28.38 -28.93
CA LEU A 16 -15.04 -28.12 -28.08
C LEU A 16 -15.54 -27.36 -26.84
N PHE A 17 -15.58 -28.04 -25.70
CA PHE A 17 -15.65 -27.39 -24.39
C PHE A 17 -14.31 -26.67 -24.13
N GLY A 18 -14.22 -25.42 -24.60
CA GLY A 18 -13.17 -24.49 -24.22
C GLY A 18 -13.49 -23.87 -22.86
N ARG A 19 -12.70 -24.23 -21.84
CA ARG A 19 -12.64 -23.49 -20.58
C ARG A 19 -12.11 -22.09 -20.85
N HIS A 20 -12.95 -21.07 -20.72
CA HIS A 20 -12.47 -19.71 -20.49
C HIS A 20 -12.50 -19.45 -18.97
N PRO A 21 -11.36 -19.32 -18.30
CA PRO A 21 -11.36 -18.57 -17.06
C PRO A 21 -11.60 -17.10 -17.43
N HIS A 22 -12.74 -16.57 -17.00
CA HIS A 22 -12.88 -15.14 -16.80
C HIS A 22 -11.79 -14.74 -15.80
N PHE A 23 -10.63 -14.32 -16.31
CA PHE A 23 -9.72 -13.49 -15.54
C PHE A 23 -10.52 -12.22 -15.24
N ALA A 24 -10.95 -12.09 -13.97
CA ALA A 24 -11.34 -10.81 -13.43
C ALA A 24 -10.22 -9.84 -13.78
N GLU A 25 -10.57 -8.72 -14.42
CA GLU A 25 -9.65 -7.59 -14.57
C GLU A 25 -9.05 -7.35 -13.19
N SER A 26 -7.75 -7.66 -13.03
CA SER A 26 -7.04 -7.17 -11.87
C SER A 26 -7.26 -5.67 -11.90
N VAL A 27 -7.66 -5.08 -10.77
CA VAL A 27 -7.64 -3.63 -10.61
C VAL A 27 -6.21 -3.25 -10.95
N ASN A 28 -5.98 -2.83 -12.19
CA ASN A 28 -4.65 -2.48 -12.67
C ASN A 28 -4.18 -1.47 -11.64
N GLY A 29 -3.17 -1.85 -10.85
CA GLY A 29 -2.52 -0.95 -9.92
C GLY A 29 -2.32 0.32 -10.71
N ARG A 30 -3.06 1.36 -10.32
CA ARG A 30 -3.30 2.55 -11.15
C ARG A 30 -1.99 2.91 -11.81
N GLN A 31 -1.97 2.98 -13.15
CA GLN A 31 -0.82 3.40 -13.93
C GLN A 31 -0.20 4.57 -13.18
N LEU A 32 0.95 4.33 -12.55
CA LEU A 32 1.57 5.31 -11.67
C LEU A 32 1.61 6.62 -12.43
N LEU A 33 1.39 7.73 -11.73
CA LEU A 33 1.62 9.04 -12.30
C LEU A 33 3.08 9.05 -12.74
N HIS A 34 3.32 8.73 -14.02
CA HIS A 34 4.61 8.64 -14.69
C HIS A 34 5.32 10.01 -14.72
N SER A 35 4.77 11.02 -14.05
CA SER A 35 5.23 12.40 -14.03
C SER A 35 6.35 12.65 -13.03
N ILE A 36 6.47 11.86 -11.94
CA ILE A 36 7.49 12.12 -10.91
C ILE A 36 8.65 11.12 -11.04
N SER A 37 9.78 11.62 -11.52
CA SER A 37 11.02 10.86 -11.61
C SER A 37 11.49 10.39 -10.23
N ARG A 38 12.05 9.18 -10.20
CA ARG A 38 12.72 8.62 -9.01
C ARG A 38 13.86 9.56 -8.57
N PRO A 39 13.85 10.11 -7.34
CA PRO A 39 14.89 11.03 -6.89
C PRO A 39 16.28 10.38 -6.77
N CYS A 40 17.31 11.21 -6.71
CA CYS A 40 18.67 10.74 -6.43
C CYS A 40 18.73 10.10 -5.03
N PRO A 41 19.35 8.92 -4.83
CA PRO A 41 19.44 8.28 -3.53
C PRO A 41 20.12 9.12 -2.43
N ASP A 42 20.97 10.08 -2.80
CA ASP A 42 21.63 10.98 -1.87
C ASP A 42 20.74 12.13 -1.37
N ASP A 43 19.64 12.41 -2.08
CA ASP A 43 18.60 13.31 -1.61
C ASP A 43 17.57 12.54 -0.76
N ALA A 44 18.02 12.09 0.42
CA ALA A 44 17.23 11.23 1.29
C ALA A 44 15.83 11.80 1.65
N PRO A 45 15.67 13.11 1.97
CA PRO A 45 14.36 13.68 2.24
C PRO A 45 13.38 13.59 1.07
N ASN A 46 13.79 14.04 -0.13
CA ASN A 46 12.93 14.00 -1.30
C ASN A 46 12.67 12.56 -1.76
N PHE A 47 13.67 11.67 -1.65
CA PHE A 47 13.49 10.24 -1.95
C PHE A 47 12.45 9.59 -1.03
N ALA A 48 12.55 9.80 0.29
CA ALA A 48 11.59 9.25 1.25
C ALA A 48 10.17 9.76 0.98
N ARG A 49 10.02 11.04 0.66
CA ARG A 49 8.73 11.65 0.33
C ARG A 49 8.16 11.17 -0.98
N TRP A 50 8.99 11.01 -2.00
CA TRP A 50 8.62 10.38 -3.25
C TRP A 50 8.08 8.97 -2.99
N LEU A 51 8.83 8.11 -2.30
CA LEU A 51 8.43 6.72 -2.04
C LEU A 51 7.08 6.62 -1.31
N VAL A 52 6.87 7.45 -0.28
CA VAL A 52 5.58 7.49 0.45
C VAL A 52 4.45 8.03 -0.43
N SER A 53 4.68 9.08 -1.21
CA SER A 53 3.65 9.70 -2.06
C SER A 53 3.21 8.80 -3.22
N GLN A 54 4.15 8.06 -3.82
CA GLN A 54 3.90 7.12 -4.92
C GLN A 54 3.24 5.83 -4.44
N SER A 55 3.45 5.44 -3.19
CA SER A 55 2.82 4.27 -2.60
C SER A 55 1.33 4.51 -2.34
N SER A 56 0.52 3.47 -2.55
CA SER A 56 -0.93 3.49 -2.27
C SER A 56 -1.33 2.54 -1.14
N TRP A 57 -0.48 1.58 -0.81
CA TRP A 57 -0.68 0.59 0.23
C TRP A 57 0.66 0.26 0.91
N GLY A 58 0.60 -0.40 2.07
CA GLY A 58 1.77 -0.87 2.78
C GLY A 58 1.43 -1.91 3.84
N VAL A 59 2.42 -2.32 4.62
CA VAL A 59 2.22 -3.17 5.80
C VAL A 59 2.23 -2.27 7.03
N LEU A 60 1.08 -2.13 7.68
CA LEU A 60 0.94 -1.40 8.95
C LEU A 60 1.01 -2.41 10.11
N ASN A 61 2.01 -2.22 10.95
CA ASN A 61 2.29 -3.05 12.11
C ASN A 61 1.75 -2.38 13.37
N THR A 62 1.04 -3.13 14.19
CA THR A 62 0.46 -2.71 15.47
C THR A 62 0.79 -3.73 16.56
N ILE A 63 0.61 -3.36 17.83
CA ILE A 63 0.84 -4.27 18.96
C ILE A 63 -0.48 -4.95 19.35
N SER A 64 -0.56 -6.27 19.16
CA SER A 64 -1.79 -7.01 19.47
C SER A 64 -1.92 -7.28 20.96
N SER A 65 -2.91 -6.66 21.60
CA SER A 65 -3.24 -6.98 22.99
C SER A 65 -3.82 -8.39 23.13
N ASP A 66 -4.57 -8.85 22.12
CA ASP A 66 -5.27 -10.13 22.15
C ASP A 66 -4.30 -11.31 21.97
N TRP A 67 -3.10 -11.06 21.42
CA TRP A 67 -2.01 -12.02 21.29
C TRP A 67 -0.78 -11.64 22.14
N GLY A 68 -1.02 -11.13 23.36
CA GLY A 68 0.03 -10.98 24.37
C GLY A 68 1.15 -10.00 23.99
N GLY A 69 0.85 -9.00 23.18
CA GLY A 69 1.81 -8.00 22.72
C GLY A 69 2.58 -8.37 21.45
N ALA A 70 2.19 -9.44 20.74
CA ALA A 70 2.81 -9.79 19.47
C ALA A 70 2.64 -8.68 18.42
N PRO A 71 3.68 -8.40 17.60
CA PRO A 71 3.53 -7.49 16.47
C PRO A 71 2.58 -8.11 15.43
N PHE A 72 1.59 -7.34 15.00
CA PHE A 72 0.65 -7.73 13.97
C PHE A 72 0.78 -6.80 12.77
N GLY A 73 1.28 -7.33 11.66
CA GLY A 73 1.35 -6.65 10.37
C GLY A 73 0.12 -6.94 9.52
N ASN A 74 -0.51 -5.88 9.00
CA ASN A 74 -1.66 -5.99 8.10
C ASN A 74 -1.45 -5.16 6.83
N VAL A 75 -2.01 -5.63 5.71
CA VAL A 75 -2.02 -4.87 4.46
C VAL A 75 -3.08 -3.78 4.55
N VAL A 76 -2.66 -2.52 4.40
CA VAL A 76 -3.57 -1.38 4.46
C VAL A 76 -3.35 -0.42 3.31
N SER A 77 -4.44 0.12 2.79
CA SER A 77 -4.43 1.26 1.87
C SER A 77 -4.25 2.56 2.65
N PHE A 78 -3.47 3.50 2.09
CA PHE A 78 -3.25 4.80 2.70
C PHE A 78 -3.11 5.91 1.66
N SER A 79 -3.14 7.16 2.12
CA SER A 79 -2.81 8.33 1.31
C SER A 79 -2.10 9.36 2.17
N ASP A 80 -1.10 10.06 1.61
CA ASP A 80 -0.40 11.16 2.27
C ASP A 80 -0.82 12.54 1.73
N GLY A 81 -1.74 12.58 0.76
CA GLY A 81 -2.19 13.81 0.12
C GLY A 81 -2.90 13.55 -1.21
N LEU A 82 -3.24 14.64 -1.91
CA LEU A 82 -3.69 14.55 -3.30
C LEU A 82 -2.53 14.10 -4.21
N PRO A 83 -2.83 13.54 -5.40
CA PRO A 83 -1.84 13.31 -6.44
C PRO A 83 -0.84 14.47 -6.58
N ASP A 84 0.46 14.16 -6.54
CA ASP A 84 1.58 15.08 -6.65
C ASP A 84 1.63 16.21 -5.59
N LYS A 85 0.80 16.11 -4.56
CA LYS A 85 0.70 17.08 -3.45
C LYS A 85 0.77 16.39 -2.09
N GLY A 86 1.39 15.21 -2.05
CA GLY A 86 1.64 14.42 -0.85
C GLY A 86 2.38 15.23 0.21
N LYS A 87 1.93 15.18 1.47
CA LYS A 87 2.52 15.89 2.62
C LYS A 87 3.38 14.98 3.48
N GLY A 88 3.47 13.69 3.15
CA GLY A 88 4.27 12.71 3.89
C GLY A 88 3.64 12.16 5.16
N ILE A 89 2.45 12.63 5.58
CA ILE A 89 1.73 12.06 6.73
C ILE A 89 0.73 11.03 6.22
N PRO A 90 0.90 9.72 6.50
CA PRO A 90 -0.04 8.70 6.06
C PRO A 90 -1.36 8.80 6.81
N TYR A 91 -2.46 8.91 6.07
CA TYR A 91 -3.83 8.74 6.54
C TYR A 91 -4.36 7.38 6.10
N PHE A 92 -5.22 6.79 6.92
CA PHE A 92 -5.84 5.48 6.73
C PHE A 92 -7.35 5.57 6.97
N TYR A 93 -8.12 4.71 6.30
CA TYR A 93 -9.55 4.55 6.56
C TYR A 93 -9.79 3.17 7.16
N LEU A 94 -9.96 3.10 8.49
CA LEU A 94 -9.93 1.84 9.22
C LEU A 94 -11.20 1.65 10.05
N THR A 95 -11.55 0.41 10.33
CA THR A 95 -12.67 0.02 11.20
C THR A 95 -12.14 -0.67 12.44
N GLY A 96 -12.76 -0.43 13.60
CA GLY A 96 -12.49 -1.17 14.84
C GLY A 96 -12.82 -2.66 14.78
N LEU A 97 -13.50 -3.12 13.71
CA LEU A 97 -13.72 -4.54 13.44
C LEU A 97 -12.46 -5.25 12.94
N ASP A 98 -11.48 -4.51 12.43
CA ASP A 98 -10.18 -5.02 12.01
C ASP A 98 -9.16 -4.94 13.18
N PRO A 99 -8.33 -5.98 13.40
CA PRO A 99 -7.35 -5.97 14.47
C PRO A 99 -6.41 -4.76 14.44
N THR A 100 -6.08 -4.21 13.28
CA THR A 100 -5.17 -3.06 13.15
C THR A 100 -5.70 -1.84 13.91
N ALA A 101 -6.96 -1.46 13.69
CA ALA A 101 -7.53 -0.29 14.36
C ALA A 101 -7.82 -0.60 15.84
N SER A 102 -8.34 -1.80 16.13
CA SER A 102 -8.61 -2.25 17.50
C SER A 102 -7.34 -2.23 18.36
N ASN A 103 -6.23 -2.73 17.83
CA ASN A 103 -4.92 -2.70 18.48
C ASN A 103 -4.45 -1.27 18.71
N ALA A 104 -4.49 -0.42 17.67
CA ALA A 104 -4.03 0.97 17.76
C ALA A 104 -4.81 1.83 18.76
N LEU A 105 -6.09 1.54 18.96
CA LEU A 105 -6.91 2.21 19.98
C LEU A 105 -6.50 1.84 21.42
N LYS A 106 -5.89 0.66 21.62
CA LYS A 106 -5.38 0.20 22.92
C LYS A 106 -3.91 0.61 23.13
N ASP A 107 -3.07 0.43 22.10
CA ASP A 107 -1.66 0.80 22.09
C ASP A 107 -1.33 1.43 20.73
N GLN A 108 -1.02 2.72 20.74
CA GLN A 108 -0.84 3.49 19.52
C GLN A 108 0.49 3.20 18.81
N ARG A 109 1.46 2.53 19.48
CA ARG A 109 2.77 2.24 18.88
C ARG A 109 2.59 1.40 17.62
N SER A 110 3.01 1.97 16.49
CA SER A 110 2.78 1.40 15.17
C SER A 110 3.92 1.73 14.21
N SER A 111 4.05 0.93 13.15
CA SER A 111 4.95 1.27 12.04
C SER A 111 4.34 0.94 10.67
N LEU A 112 4.55 1.80 9.69
CA LEU A 112 4.19 1.55 8.29
C LEU A 112 5.46 1.22 7.49
N THR A 113 5.49 0.05 6.86
CA THR A 113 6.58 -0.38 5.99
C THR A 113 6.12 -0.37 4.53
N LEU A 114 6.94 0.25 3.67
CA LEU A 114 6.72 0.37 2.23
C LEU A 114 7.93 -0.15 1.46
N SER A 115 7.66 -0.74 0.29
CA SER A 115 8.67 -1.23 -0.65
C SER A 115 8.49 -0.53 -2.00
N GLU A 116 9.59 0.02 -2.52
CA GLU A 116 9.67 0.56 -3.88
C GLU A 116 9.31 -0.49 -4.94
N TYR A 117 9.52 -1.78 -4.64
CA TYR A 117 9.22 -2.85 -5.59
C TYR A 117 7.77 -2.85 -6.06
N SER A 118 6.84 -2.48 -5.17
CA SER A 118 5.41 -2.33 -5.48
C SER A 118 5.12 -1.23 -6.51
N LEU A 119 6.05 -0.29 -6.71
CA LEU A 119 5.99 0.75 -7.73
C LEU A 119 6.50 0.29 -9.09
N GLY A 120 7.11 -0.90 -9.19
CA GLY A 120 7.68 -1.40 -10.45
C GLY A 120 8.92 -0.63 -10.93
N THR A 121 9.48 0.29 -10.14
CA THR A 121 10.64 1.10 -10.51
C THR A 121 11.99 0.41 -10.25
N CYS A 122 11.98 -0.76 -9.59
CA CYS A 122 13.19 -1.52 -9.28
C CYS A 122 13.74 -2.35 -10.46
N GLY A 123 13.03 -2.44 -11.58
CA GLY A 123 13.41 -3.29 -12.71
C GLY A 123 13.47 -4.76 -12.32
N ASN A 124 14.57 -5.44 -12.65
CA ASN A 124 14.81 -6.85 -12.28
C ASN A 124 15.51 -7.02 -10.92
N THR A 125 15.63 -5.94 -10.16
CA THR A 125 16.31 -5.95 -8.86
C THR A 125 15.42 -6.60 -7.81
N ASP A 126 15.98 -7.51 -7.03
CA ASP A 126 15.29 -8.16 -5.92
C ASP A 126 14.76 -7.12 -4.89
N PRO A 127 13.55 -7.31 -4.32
CA PRO A 127 12.97 -6.36 -3.35
C PRO A 127 13.80 -6.13 -2.08
N GLU A 128 14.69 -7.05 -1.70
CA GLU A 128 15.55 -6.89 -0.52
C GLU A 128 16.85 -6.13 -0.83
N ASN A 129 17.27 -6.09 -2.10
CA ASN A 129 18.47 -5.40 -2.54
C ASN A 129 18.37 -3.89 -2.21
N PRO A 130 19.41 -3.26 -1.61
CA PRO A 130 19.37 -1.85 -1.19
C PRO A 130 19.06 -0.84 -2.30
N ILE A 131 19.30 -1.17 -3.57
CA ILE A 131 18.94 -0.31 -4.71
C ILE A 131 17.42 -0.23 -4.87
N CYS A 132 16.69 -1.30 -4.56
CA CYS A 132 15.24 -1.29 -4.49
C CYS A 132 14.81 -0.79 -3.11
N ALA A 133 14.45 0.49 -3.01
CA ALA A 133 14.36 1.15 -1.73
C ALA A 133 13.22 0.59 -0.85
N LYS A 134 13.42 0.71 0.46
CA LYS A 134 12.40 0.43 1.48
C LYS A 134 12.44 1.48 2.57
N ILE A 135 11.26 1.81 3.08
CA ILE A 135 11.09 2.76 4.18
C ILE A 135 10.16 2.17 5.24
N THR A 136 10.51 2.38 6.51
CA THR A 136 9.64 2.13 7.65
C THR A 136 9.47 3.41 8.45
N LEU A 137 8.23 3.88 8.54
CA LEU A 137 7.84 5.02 9.37
C LEU A 137 7.32 4.46 10.70
N THR A 138 7.96 4.78 11.81
CA THR A 138 7.54 4.31 13.15
C THR A 138 7.02 5.48 13.96
N GLY A 139 5.94 5.27 14.72
CA GLY A 139 5.38 6.28 15.59
C GLY A 139 4.04 5.85 16.19
N LYS A 140 3.04 6.75 16.16
CA LYS A 140 1.73 6.54 16.78
C LYS A 140 0.60 6.56 15.76
N LEU A 141 -0.16 5.48 15.66
CA LEU A 141 -1.40 5.47 14.89
C LEU A 141 -2.53 6.07 15.72
N LYS A 142 -3.01 7.25 15.33
CA LYS A 142 -4.01 8.02 16.06
C LYS A 142 -5.33 8.04 15.30
N LEU A 143 -6.42 7.85 16.03
CA LEU A 143 -7.75 8.20 15.53
C LEU A 143 -7.82 9.73 15.38
N VAL A 144 -8.22 10.21 14.21
CA VAL A 144 -8.48 11.62 13.97
C VAL A 144 -9.88 11.96 14.46
N ASP A 145 -10.03 13.10 15.14
CA ASP A 145 -11.35 13.58 15.58
C ASP A 145 -12.29 13.71 14.38
N GLY A 146 -13.39 12.96 14.39
CA GLY A 146 -14.31 12.84 13.27
C GLY A 146 -15.03 14.15 12.89
N ASN A 147 -15.07 15.13 13.80
CA ASN A 147 -15.67 16.44 13.55
C ASN A 147 -14.65 17.50 13.10
N SER A 148 -13.38 17.11 12.94
CA SER A 148 -12.31 18.04 12.57
C SER A 148 -12.17 18.20 11.06
N LYS A 149 -11.63 19.35 10.63
CA LYS A 149 -11.20 19.58 9.24
C LYS A 149 -10.13 18.57 8.78
N GLU A 150 -9.35 18.02 9.72
CA GLU A 150 -8.34 17.00 9.41
C GLU A 150 -9.00 15.68 9.00
N ALA A 151 -10.12 15.28 9.65
CA ALA A 151 -10.87 14.10 9.23
C ALA A 151 -11.48 14.26 7.83
N GLU A 152 -12.03 15.45 7.52
CA GLU A 152 -12.54 15.76 6.18
C GLU A 152 -11.43 15.69 5.12
N PHE A 153 -10.27 16.28 5.43
CA PHE A 153 -9.08 16.22 4.56
C PHE A 153 -8.61 14.79 4.35
N GLY A 154 -8.39 14.04 5.43
CA GLY A 154 -7.94 12.64 5.39
C GLY A 154 -8.87 11.78 4.56
N ARG A 155 -10.18 11.87 4.80
CA ARG A 155 -11.20 11.15 4.02
C ARG A 155 -11.14 11.52 2.53
N THR A 156 -10.98 12.80 2.22
CA THR A 156 -10.88 13.28 0.84
C THR A 156 -9.68 12.68 0.12
N VAL A 157 -8.48 12.78 0.71
CA VAL A 157 -7.25 12.28 0.06
C VAL A 157 -7.24 10.76 -0.05
N LEU A 158 -7.85 10.06 0.92
CA LEU A 158 -8.07 8.62 0.87
C LEU A 158 -9.02 8.25 -0.26
N PHE A 159 -10.16 8.91 -0.38
CA PHE A 159 -11.17 8.60 -1.40
C PHE A 159 -10.75 9.00 -2.81
N VAL A 160 -9.85 9.98 -2.95
CA VAL A 160 -9.24 10.33 -4.24
C VAL A 160 -8.23 9.26 -4.67
N LYS A 161 -7.41 8.75 -3.75
CA LYS A 161 -6.42 7.72 -4.05
C LYS A 161 -7.05 6.32 -4.17
N HIS A 162 -8.13 6.06 -3.42
CA HIS A 162 -8.82 4.77 -3.31
C HIS A 162 -10.33 4.93 -3.50
N LEU A 163 -10.79 4.95 -4.76
CA LEU A 163 -12.19 5.24 -5.11
C LEU A 163 -13.20 4.26 -4.47
N GLU A 164 -12.80 2.99 -4.28
CA GLU A 164 -13.64 1.95 -3.69
C GLU A 164 -14.07 2.27 -2.25
N MET A 165 -13.24 2.98 -1.47
CA MET A 165 -13.54 3.32 -0.08
C MET A 165 -14.83 4.14 0.10
N LYS A 166 -15.28 4.84 -0.96
CA LYS A 166 -16.57 5.56 -0.95
C LYS A 166 -17.77 4.62 -0.80
N GLY A 167 -17.64 3.39 -1.30
CA GLY A 167 -18.68 2.36 -1.31
C GLY A 167 -18.63 1.39 -0.14
N TRP A 168 -17.63 1.49 0.74
CA TRP A 168 -17.50 0.57 1.87
C TRP A 168 -18.70 0.64 2.85
N PRO A 169 -19.08 -0.47 3.50
CA PRO A 169 -20.31 -0.55 4.29
C PRO A 169 -20.33 0.45 5.45
N LYS A 170 -21.38 1.28 5.50
CA LYS A 170 -21.57 2.25 6.61
C LYS A 170 -21.68 1.57 7.98
N SER A 171 -22.25 0.36 8.03
CA SER A 171 -22.40 -0.44 9.25
C SER A 171 -21.06 -0.82 9.90
N HIS A 172 -19.96 -0.77 9.15
CA HIS A 172 -18.63 -1.10 9.68
C HIS A 172 -17.93 0.10 10.33
N ASN A 173 -18.55 1.30 10.31
CA ASN A 173 -18.07 2.50 11.00
C ASN A 173 -16.58 2.80 10.75
N PHE A 174 -16.18 2.89 9.49
CA PHE A 174 -14.82 3.28 9.13
C PHE A 174 -14.52 4.73 9.55
N GLN A 175 -13.33 4.96 10.10
CA GLN A 175 -12.86 6.24 10.60
C GLN A 175 -11.48 6.57 10.05
N VAL A 176 -11.12 7.85 10.07
CA VAL A 176 -9.81 8.32 9.61
C VAL A 176 -8.80 8.18 10.75
N PHE A 177 -7.70 7.49 10.45
CA PHE A 177 -6.52 7.43 11.31
C PHE A 177 -5.35 8.13 10.62
N LYS A 178 -4.39 8.61 11.40
CA LYS A 178 -3.11 9.13 10.90
C LYS A 178 -1.94 8.51 11.64
N LEU A 179 -0.81 8.33 10.95
CA LEU A 179 0.45 7.97 11.60
C LEU A 179 1.22 9.25 11.97
N GLU A 180 1.32 9.53 13.26
CA GLU A 180 2.25 10.54 13.79
C GLU A 180 3.66 9.93 13.83
N ILE A 181 4.50 10.35 12.89
CA ILE A 181 5.83 9.76 12.68
C ILE A 181 6.80 10.27 13.76
N GLU A 182 7.50 9.34 14.41
CA GLU A 182 8.53 9.62 15.41
C GLU A 182 9.92 9.24 14.90
N ASN A 183 10.02 8.18 14.09
CA ASN A 183 11.29 7.68 13.55
C ASN A 183 11.13 7.22 12.10
N ILE A 184 12.21 7.36 11.33
CA ILE A 184 12.26 6.93 9.92
C ILE A 184 13.47 6.03 9.73
N PHE A 185 13.23 4.84 9.20
CA PHE A 185 14.27 3.94 8.72
C PHE A 185 14.12 3.82 7.21
N MET A 186 15.12 4.22 6.43
CA MET A 186 15.10 4.08 4.98
C MET A 186 16.42 3.53 4.48
N ILE A 187 16.35 2.52 3.61
CA ILE A 187 17.47 2.05 2.80
C ILE A 187 17.08 2.29 1.34
N ASN A 188 17.89 3.06 0.63
CA ASN A 188 17.71 3.35 -0.81
C ASN A 188 19.03 3.23 -1.60
N TRP A 189 20.12 2.80 -0.94
CA TRP A 189 21.40 2.47 -1.53
C TRP A 189 22.24 1.62 -0.55
N PHE A 190 23.38 1.12 -1.01
CA PHE A 190 24.36 0.46 -0.13
C PHE A 190 24.91 1.42 0.94
N GLY A 191 25.38 0.85 2.06
CA GLY A 191 25.97 1.60 3.17
C GLY A 191 25.09 1.72 4.42
N GLY A 192 23.92 1.07 4.44
CA GLY A 192 23.01 1.06 5.60
C GLY A 192 21.91 2.13 5.51
N PRO A 193 21.16 2.34 6.61
CA PRO A 193 20.05 3.29 6.60
C PRO A 193 20.54 4.73 6.44
N LYS A 194 19.80 5.54 5.68
CA LYS A 194 20.09 6.96 5.50
C LYS A 194 19.81 7.73 6.79
N PRO A 195 20.68 8.66 7.22
CA PRO A 195 20.37 9.58 8.30
C PRO A 195 19.28 10.55 7.83
N LEU A 196 18.09 10.47 8.43
CA LEU A 196 16.94 11.29 8.06
C LEU A 196 16.08 11.57 9.30
N THR A 197 15.91 12.84 9.65
CA THR A 197 15.00 13.24 10.73
C THR A 197 13.58 13.42 10.21
N VAL A 198 12.59 13.37 11.10
CA VAL A 198 11.19 13.65 10.76
C VAL A 198 11.02 15.07 10.22
N ASP A 199 11.74 16.04 10.78
CA ASP A 199 11.68 17.43 10.32
C ASP A 199 12.19 17.58 8.87
N GLN A 200 13.35 16.97 8.55
CA GLN A 200 13.88 16.95 7.18
C GLN A 200 12.90 16.27 6.21
N TYR A 201 12.28 15.17 6.63
CA TYR A 201 11.29 14.46 5.84
C TYR A 201 10.02 15.28 5.57
N LEU A 202 9.50 15.99 6.55
CA LEU A 202 8.28 16.80 6.41
C LEU A 202 8.55 18.11 5.66
N HIS A 203 9.76 18.65 5.77
CA HIS A 203 10.21 19.91 5.18
C HIS A 203 11.43 19.73 4.25
N PRO A 204 11.31 18.91 3.18
CA PRO A 204 12.42 18.75 2.24
C PRO A 204 12.68 20.07 1.53
N LYS A 205 13.95 20.37 1.28
CA LYS A 205 14.33 21.53 0.47
C LYS A 205 13.94 21.25 -0.99
N MET A 206 13.30 22.23 -1.62
CA MET A 206 13.00 22.23 -3.04
C MET A 206 14.26 22.45 -3.87
#